data_AF-A0A935GL26-F1
#
_entry.id   AF-A0A935GL26-F1
#
_cell.length_a   1.000
_cell.length_b   1.000
_cell.length_c   1.000
_cell.angle_alpha   90.00
_cell.angle_beta   90.00
_cell.angle_gamma   90.00
#
_symmetry.space_group_name_H-M   'P 1'
#
loop_
_entity.id
_entity.type
_entity.pdbx_description
1 polymer ?
#
loop_
_entity_poly.entity_id
_entity_poly.type
_entity_poly.pdbx_seq_one_letter_code
_entity_poly.pdbx_strand_id
1 'polypeptide(L)'
;MALPDGVLFKEGRLTLEEFEAVKRHALDGYLLLRDSTLPVLKSAAEIALTHHEKWDGSGYPRGMRGKAIPILGRIVGVADVFAAVTTERPYGEAWTLEEGRELVRRASGIHFDPICVEAFLENWEQIVAIQDYFGPDEIPGSASLAS
;
A
#
# COMPACT_ATOMS: atom_id res chain seq x y z
N MET A 1 3.39 -14.09 2.87
CA MET A 1 4.74 -13.58 2.55
C MET A 1 5.74 -14.48 3.25
N ALA A 2 6.76 -14.99 2.56
CA ALA A 2 7.78 -15.83 3.19
C ALA A 2 8.91 -14.94 3.75
N LEU A 3 8.64 -14.29 4.88
CA LEU A 3 9.66 -13.62 5.68
C LEU A 3 9.72 -14.26 7.06
N PRO A 4 10.88 -14.23 7.73
CA PRO A 4 10.96 -14.61 9.12
C PRO A 4 10.00 -13.75 9.97
N ASP A 5 9.32 -14.37 10.93
CA ASP A 5 8.39 -13.69 11.84
C ASP A 5 9.06 -12.49 12.54
N GLY A 6 10.33 -12.62 12.91
CA GLY A 6 11.11 -11.53 13.53
C GLY A 6 11.36 -10.31 12.62
N VAL A 7 11.11 -10.41 11.32
CA VAL A 7 11.11 -9.27 10.38
C VAL A 7 9.69 -8.76 10.16
N LEU A 8 8.72 -9.68 10.03
CA LEU A 8 7.32 -9.35 9.78
C LEU A 8 6.66 -8.63 10.96
N PHE A 9 7.00 -9.05 12.18
CA PHE A 9 6.48 -8.54 13.45
C PHE A 9 7.56 -7.81 14.24
N LYS A 10 8.49 -7.14 13.55
CA LYS A 10 9.58 -6.44 14.22
C LYS A 10 9.09 -5.15 14.88
N GLU A 11 9.31 -5.02 16.18
CA GLU A 11 9.07 -3.76 16.88
C GLU A 11 10.14 -2.72 16.52
N GLY A 12 9.79 -1.78 15.65
CA GLY A 12 10.65 -0.66 15.26
C GLY A 12 11.12 -0.70 13.80
N ARG A 13 12.18 0.07 13.50
CA ARG A 13 12.65 0.24 12.11
C ARG A 13 13.34 -1.01 11.61
N LEU A 14 13.01 -1.39 10.37
CA LEU A 14 13.75 -2.41 9.62
C LEU A 14 15.18 -1.92 9.36
N THR A 15 16.14 -2.84 9.38
CA THR A 15 17.47 -2.62 8.81
C THR A 15 17.35 -2.48 7.29
N LEU A 16 18.40 -1.97 6.64
CA LEU A 16 18.42 -1.89 5.17
C LEU A 16 18.24 -3.28 4.54
N GLU A 17 18.89 -4.30 5.08
CA GLU A 17 18.79 -5.67 4.58
C GLU A 17 17.39 -6.26 4.75
N GLU A 18 16.77 -6.05 5.91
CA GLU A 18 15.39 -6.45 6.17
C GLU A 18 14.41 -5.74 5.24
N PHE A 19 14.62 -4.44 5.00
CA PHE A 19 13.81 -3.67 4.08
C PHE A 19 13.95 -4.18 2.63
N GLU A 20 15.16 -4.45 2.16
CA GLU A 20 15.37 -5.07 0.84
C GLU A 20 14.70 -6.45 0.73
N ALA A 21 14.71 -7.24 1.81
CA ALA A 21 14.00 -8.51 1.84
C ALA A 21 12.48 -8.32 1.76
N VAL A 22 11.92 -7.32 2.44
CA VAL A 22 10.49 -6.96 2.40
C VAL A 22 10.06 -6.54 1.00
N LYS A 23 10.85 -5.72 0.30
CA LYS A 23 10.51 -5.25 -1.06
C LYS A 23 10.20 -6.39 -2.04
N ARG A 24 10.77 -7.58 -1.82
CA ARG A 24 10.57 -8.74 -2.71
C ARG A 24 9.13 -9.21 -2.80
N HIS A 25 8.27 -8.94 -1.80
CA HIS A 25 6.87 -9.40 -1.86
C HIS A 25 6.10 -8.88 -3.06
N ALA A 26 6.44 -7.68 -3.55
CA ALA A 26 5.82 -7.14 -4.75
C ALA A 26 6.08 -8.04 -5.96
N LEU A 27 7.35 -8.46 -6.14
CA LEU A 27 7.75 -9.37 -7.20
C LEU A 27 7.22 -10.79 -6.95
N ASP A 28 7.36 -11.32 -5.73
CA ASP A 28 6.95 -12.67 -5.39
C ASP A 28 5.43 -12.85 -5.53
N GLY A 29 4.64 -11.86 -5.12
CA GLY A 29 3.19 -11.83 -5.30
C GLY A 29 2.80 -11.80 -6.78
N TYR A 30 3.50 -11.01 -7.60
CA TYR A 30 3.32 -11.06 -9.05
C TYR A 30 3.63 -12.44 -9.63
N LEU A 31 4.77 -13.05 -9.26
CA LEU A 31 5.17 -14.37 -9.75
C LEU A 31 4.17 -15.46 -9.37
N LEU A 32 3.55 -15.36 -8.19
CA LEU A 32 2.50 -16.27 -7.74
C LEU A 32 1.24 -16.18 -8.59
N LEU A 33 0.87 -14.97 -9.04
CA LEU A 33 -0.43 -14.68 -9.65
C LEU A 33 -0.39 -14.60 -11.18
N ARG A 34 0.76 -14.29 -11.79
CA ARG A 34 0.89 -13.89 -13.21
C ARG A 34 0.40 -14.93 -14.22
N ASP A 35 0.50 -16.22 -13.90
CA ASP A 35 0.19 -17.31 -14.83
C ASP A 35 -1.30 -17.69 -14.80
N SER A 36 -2.10 -17.01 -13.98
CA SER A 36 -3.54 -17.21 -13.94
C SER A 36 -4.24 -16.70 -15.20
N THR A 37 -5.25 -17.44 -15.64
CA THR A 37 -6.14 -17.03 -16.75
C THR A 37 -7.30 -16.15 -16.27
N LEU A 38 -7.58 -16.13 -14.96
CA LEU A 38 -8.69 -15.36 -14.39
C LEU A 38 -8.40 -13.86 -14.44
N PRO A 39 -9.30 -13.03 -15.00
CA PRO A 39 -9.07 -11.58 -15.11
C PRO A 39 -8.75 -10.90 -13.78
N VAL A 40 -9.45 -11.27 -12.71
CA VAL A 40 -9.22 -10.71 -11.36
C VAL A 40 -7.81 -11.00 -10.85
N LEU A 41 -7.27 -12.19 -11.11
CA LEU A 41 -5.93 -12.57 -10.66
C LEU A 41 -4.84 -11.91 -11.52
N LYS A 42 -5.13 -11.62 -12.80
CA LYS A 42 -4.24 -10.79 -13.62
C LYS A 42 -4.14 -9.36 -13.09
N SER A 43 -5.28 -8.76 -12.74
CA SER A 43 -5.29 -7.45 -12.08
C SER A 43 -4.56 -7.46 -10.75
N ALA A 44 -4.77 -8.50 -9.93
CA ALA A 44 -4.06 -8.65 -8.66
C ALA A 44 -2.55 -8.82 -8.85
N ALA A 45 -2.11 -9.55 -9.88
CA ALA A 45 -0.69 -9.66 -10.23
C ALA A 45 -0.10 -8.30 -10.60
N GLU A 46 -0.81 -7.51 -11.43
CA GLU A 46 -0.39 -6.16 -11.81
C GLU A 46 -0.27 -5.24 -10.59
N ILE A 47 -1.25 -5.26 -9.69
CA ILE A 47 -1.23 -4.50 -8.44
C ILE A 47 -0.05 -4.94 -7.57
N ALA A 48 0.12 -6.24 -7.33
CA ALA A 48 1.20 -6.77 -6.51
C ALA A 48 2.57 -6.28 -7.00
N LEU A 49 2.78 -6.29 -8.31
CA LEU A 49 4.02 -5.83 -8.91
C LEU A 49 4.26 -4.32 -8.79
N THR A 50 3.20 -3.50 -8.74
CA THR A 50 3.30 -2.06 -9.06
C THR A 50 2.81 -1.10 -7.97
N HIS A 51 2.14 -1.56 -6.91
CA HIS A 51 1.61 -0.70 -5.85
C HIS A 51 2.69 0.05 -5.04
N HIS A 52 3.95 -0.38 -5.09
CA HIS A 52 5.10 0.32 -4.50
C HIS A 52 5.96 1.10 -5.51
N GLU A 53 5.55 1.15 -6.78
CA GLU A 53 6.14 2.08 -7.73
C GLU A 53 5.73 3.51 -7.38
N LYS A 54 6.66 4.45 -7.58
CA LYS A 54 6.44 5.87 -7.29
C LYS A 54 6.40 6.65 -8.58
N TRP A 55 5.52 7.64 -8.65
CA TRP A 55 5.30 8.44 -9.86
C TRP A 55 6.58 9.03 -10.45
N ASP A 56 7.55 9.42 -9.61
CA ASP A 56 8.84 9.97 -10.00
C ASP A 56 9.87 8.93 -10.50
N GLY A 57 9.62 7.64 -10.32
CA GLY A 57 10.50 6.53 -10.68
C GLY A 57 11.41 6.05 -9.54
N SER A 58 11.30 6.60 -8.33
CA SER A 58 12.09 6.19 -7.16
C SER A 58 11.53 4.97 -6.42
N GLY A 59 10.45 4.38 -6.94
CA GLY A 59 9.80 3.19 -6.41
C GLY A 59 10.49 1.88 -6.80
N TYR A 60 9.84 0.78 -6.47
CA TYR A 60 10.34 -0.58 -6.69
C TYR A 60 9.17 -1.51 -7.05
N PRO A 61 9.44 -2.70 -7.66
CA PRO A 61 10.75 -3.30 -7.94
C PRO A 61 11.37 -2.92 -9.29
N ARG A 62 10.65 -2.23 -10.18
CA ARG A 62 11.10 -1.92 -11.54
C ARG A 62 11.50 -0.47 -11.76
N GLY A 63 11.20 0.43 -10.82
CA GLY A 63 11.52 1.86 -10.95
C GLY A 63 10.73 2.51 -12.08
N MET A 64 9.46 2.11 -12.22
CA MET A 64 8.57 2.60 -13.26
C MET A 64 8.21 4.06 -12.98
N ARG A 65 8.11 4.88 -14.02
CA ARG A 65 7.86 6.31 -13.90
C ARG A 65 6.58 6.74 -14.59
N GLY A 66 5.80 7.59 -13.94
CA GLY A 66 4.61 8.20 -14.51
C GLY A 66 3.61 7.16 -15.00
N LYS A 67 3.12 7.38 -16.23
CA LYS A 67 2.12 6.50 -16.88
C LYS A 67 2.66 5.12 -17.29
N ALA A 68 3.95 4.85 -17.11
CA ALA A 68 4.45 3.48 -17.24
C ALA A 68 3.87 2.59 -16.13
N ILE A 69 3.60 3.16 -14.95
CA ILE A 69 2.91 2.46 -13.86
C ILE A 69 1.46 2.23 -14.30
N PRO A 70 0.97 0.98 -14.31
CA PRO A 70 -0.43 0.70 -14.62
C PRO A 70 -1.39 1.44 -13.69
N ILE A 71 -2.58 1.77 -14.19
CA ILE A 71 -3.55 2.58 -13.42
C ILE A 71 -3.95 1.92 -12.10
N LEU A 72 -4.04 0.58 -12.07
CA LEU A 72 -4.37 -0.15 -10.85
C LEU A 72 -3.30 0.04 -9.76
N GLY A 73 -2.01 -0.04 -10.12
CA GLY A 73 -0.91 0.23 -9.19
C GLY A 73 -0.93 1.67 -8.66
N ARG A 74 -1.26 2.64 -9.52
CA ARG A 74 -1.35 4.06 -9.14
C ARG A 74 -2.50 4.35 -8.17
N ILE A 75 -3.67 3.73 -8.39
CA ILE A 75 -4.81 3.85 -7.48
C ILE A 75 -4.50 3.17 -6.15
N VAL A 76 -4.03 1.92 -6.19
CA VAL A 76 -3.77 1.15 -4.97
C VAL A 76 -2.63 1.77 -4.15
N GLY A 77 -1.59 2.31 -4.77
CA GLY A 77 -0.50 2.99 -4.05
C GLY A 77 -0.98 4.16 -3.19
N VAL A 78 -1.98 4.93 -3.65
CA VAL A 78 -2.60 5.99 -2.83
C VAL A 78 -3.37 5.40 -1.65
N ALA A 79 -4.23 4.41 -1.93
CA ALA A 79 -5.07 3.80 -0.90
C ALA A 79 -4.25 3.06 0.17
N ASP A 80 -3.22 2.33 -0.25
CA ASP A 80 -2.34 1.54 0.61
C ASP A 80 -1.56 2.44 1.58
N VAL A 81 -0.93 3.52 1.08
CA VAL A 81 -0.19 4.44 1.96
C VAL A 81 -1.13 5.18 2.90
N PHE A 82 -2.28 5.64 2.42
CA PHE A 82 -3.26 6.32 3.27
C PHE A 82 -3.73 5.40 4.40
N ALA A 83 -4.23 4.20 4.09
CA ALA A 83 -4.65 3.23 5.09
C ALA A 83 -3.50 2.86 6.03
N ALA A 84 -2.28 2.73 5.50
CA ALA A 84 -1.13 2.33 6.30
C ALA A 84 -0.77 3.34 7.40
N VAL A 85 -0.94 4.64 7.16
CA VAL A 85 -0.62 5.68 8.14
C VAL A 85 -1.78 6.02 9.07
N THR A 86 -3.03 5.78 8.67
CA THR A 86 -4.22 6.08 9.47
C THR A 86 -4.75 4.90 10.28
N THR A 87 -4.17 3.71 10.14
CA THR A 87 -4.52 2.53 10.93
C THR A 87 -3.51 2.33 12.06
N GLU A 88 -4.00 2.02 13.25
CA GLU A 88 -3.15 1.72 14.41
C GLU A 88 -2.30 0.47 14.14
N ARG A 89 -1.02 0.54 14.51
CA ARG A 89 -0.08 -0.56 14.34
C ARG A 89 0.65 -0.80 15.66
N PRO A 90 1.19 -2.00 15.91
CA PRO A 90 1.90 -2.32 17.15
C PRO A 90 3.04 -1.36 17.54
N TYR A 91 3.54 -0.55 16.60
CA TYR A 91 4.76 0.26 16.75
C TYR A 91 4.57 1.77 16.54
N GLY A 92 3.33 2.28 16.55
CA GLY A 92 3.08 3.72 16.48
C GLY A 92 1.61 4.11 16.49
N GLU A 93 1.34 5.31 17.03
CA GLU A 93 0.01 5.91 16.98
C GLU A 93 -0.40 6.17 15.52
N ALA A 94 -1.66 5.84 15.21
CA ALA A 94 -2.26 6.16 13.93
C ALA A 94 -2.29 7.68 13.73
N TRP A 95 -1.98 8.12 12.51
CA TRP A 95 -2.20 9.50 12.12
C TRP A 95 -3.70 9.75 12.00
N THR A 96 -4.11 11.00 12.24
CA THR A 96 -5.47 11.43 11.93
C THR A 96 -5.76 11.30 10.43
N LEU A 97 -7.04 11.16 10.07
CA LEU A 97 -7.45 11.12 8.66
C LEU A 97 -6.98 12.37 7.90
N GLU A 98 -7.04 13.54 8.53
CA GLU A 98 -6.56 14.80 7.99
C GLU A 98 -5.04 14.81 7.73
N GLU A 99 -4.24 14.25 8.63
CA GLU A 99 -2.79 14.10 8.44
C GLU A 99 -2.48 13.15 7.28
N GLY A 100 -3.19 12.01 7.20
CA GLY A 100 -3.11 11.09 6.07
C GLY A 100 -3.50 11.75 4.74
N ARG A 101 -4.57 12.54 4.73
CA ARG A 101 -5.02 13.31 3.56
C ARG A 101 -3.95 14.30 3.10
N GLU A 102 -3.37 15.04 4.04
CA GLU A 102 -2.35 16.04 3.76
C GLU A 102 -1.06 15.40 3.25
N LEU A 103 -0.68 14.23 3.77
CA LEU A 103 0.43 13.42 3.26
C LEU A 103 0.23 13.08 1.78
N VAL A 104 -0.95 12.51 1.44
CA VAL A 104 -1.29 12.15 0.06
C VAL A 104 -1.24 13.37 -0.85
N ARG A 105 -1.81 14.49 -0.43
CA ARG A 105 -1.81 15.75 -1.19
C ARG A 105 -0.39 16.25 -1.46
N ARG A 106 0.48 16.30 -0.44
CA ARG A 106 1.88 16.77 -0.57
C ARG A 106 2.73 15.87 -1.46
N ALA A 107 2.40 14.59 -1.52
CA ALA A 107 3.15 13.60 -2.29
C ALA A 107 2.71 13.49 -3.77
N SER A 108 1.75 14.30 -4.20
CA SER A 108 1.28 14.40 -5.59
C SER A 108 2.41 14.79 -6.56
N GLY A 109 2.54 14.05 -7.66
CA GLY A 109 3.57 14.28 -8.68
C GLY A 109 4.96 13.80 -8.29
N ILE A 110 5.15 13.24 -7.09
CA ILE A 110 6.40 12.64 -6.61
C ILE A 110 6.16 11.16 -6.30
N HIS A 111 5.40 10.88 -5.25
CA HIS A 111 5.03 9.51 -4.89
C HIS A 111 3.84 9.04 -5.73
N PHE A 112 2.82 9.89 -5.87
CA PHE A 112 1.53 9.52 -6.43
C PHE A 112 1.24 10.23 -7.74
N ASP A 113 0.45 9.57 -8.60
CA ASP A 113 -0.12 10.20 -9.79
C ASP A 113 -1.05 11.36 -9.38
N PRO A 114 -0.82 12.59 -9.88
CA PRO A 114 -1.70 13.72 -9.61
C PRO A 114 -3.18 13.46 -9.86
N ILE A 115 -3.53 12.67 -10.89
CA ILE A 115 -4.93 12.35 -11.22
C ILE A 115 -5.55 11.45 -10.15
N CYS A 116 -4.79 10.49 -9.62
CA CYS A 116 -5.28 9.60 -8.57
C CYS A 116 -5.44 10.37 -7.24
N VAL A 117 -4.53 11.31 -6.95
CA VAL A 117 -4.63 12.19 -5.78
C VAL A 117 -5.84 13.11 -5.89
N GLU A 118 -6.09 13.71 -7.06
CA GLU A 118 -7.26 14.55 -7.30
C GLU A 118 -8.56 13.76 -7.04
N ALA A 119 -8.70 12.59 -7.66
CA ALA A 119 -9.86 11.73 -7.45
C ALA A 119 -10.04 11.31 -5.98
N PHE A 120 -8.94 11.00 -5.28
CA PHE A 120 -8.97 10.70 -3.84
C PHE A 120 -9.51 11.89 -3.02
N LEU A 121 -9.03 13.11 -3.30
CA LEU A 121 -9.41 14.32 -2.56
C LEU A 121 -10.85 14.75 -2.85
N GLU A 122 -11.33 14.57 -4.08
CA GLU A 122 -12.72 14.86 -4.48
C GLU A 122 -13.73 13.92 -3.82
N ASN A 123 -13.32 12.68 -3.51
CA ASN A 123 -14.17 11.68 -2.87
C ASN A 123 -13.93 11.55 -1.36
N TRP A 124 -13.36 12.58 -0.72
CA TRP A 124 -12.92 12.54 0.68
C TRP A 124 -14.03 12.11 1.66
N GLU A 125 -15.24 12.65 1.52
CA GLU A 125 -16.36 12.32 2.41
C GLU A 125 -16.73 10.83 2.37
N GLN A 126 -16.64 10.20 1.19
CA GLN A 126 -16.90 8.76 1.04
C GLN A 126 -15.80 7.93 1.71
N ILE A 127 -14.55 8.39 1.62
CA ILE A 127 -13.39 7.72 2.22
C ILE A 127 -13.49 7.77 3.75
N VAL A 128 -13.85 8.93 4.31
CA VAL A 128 -14.10 9.07 5.76
C VAL A 128 -15.24 8.15 6.19
N ALA A 129 -16.35 8.12 5.46
CA ALA A 129 -17.47 7.23 5.78
C ALA A 129 -17.09 5.74 5.77
N ILE A 130 -16.19 5.33 4.87
CA ILE A 130 -15.66 3.95 4.83
C ILE A 130 -14.78 3.67 6.05
N GLN A 131 -13.89 4.60 6.43
CA GLN A 131 -13.03 4.45 7.61
C GLN A 131 -13.85 4.34 8.90
N ASP A 132 -14.87 5.18 9.05
CA ASP A 132 -15.80 5.14 10.18
C ASP A 132 -16.60 3.85 10.23
N TYR A 133 -16.98 3.30 9.06
CA TYR A 133 -17.76 2.06 8.97
C TYR A 133 -16.96 0.82 9.40
N PHE A 134 -15.71 0.68 8.94
CA PHE A 134 -14.91 -0.52 9.24
C PHE A 134 -14.18 -0.43 10.59
N GLY A 135 -14.01 0.78 11.17
CA GLY A 135 -13.39 0.98 12.48
C GLY A 135 -11.99 0.33 12.62
N PRO A 136 -11.37 0.40 13.81
CA PRO A 136 -10.09 -0.25 14.06
C PRO A 136 -10.17 -1.80 14.16
N ASP A 137 -11.37 -2.37 14.34
CA ASP A 137 -11.55 -3.78 14.74
C ASP A 137 -12.10 -4.73 13.64
N GLU A 138 -12.43 -4.25 12.43
CA GLU A 138 -12.98 -5.12 11.37
C GLU A 138 -12.17 -5.10 10.06
N ILE A 139 -10.87 -5.42 10.13
CA ILE A 139 -10.19 -6.03 8.97
C ILE A 139 -10.33 -7.55 9.11
N PRO A 140 -11.15 -8.24 8.28
CA PRO A 140 -11.28 -9.69 8.34
C PRO A 140 -9.94 -10.36 8.02
N GLY A 141 -9.23 -10.83 9.06
CA GLY A 141 -7.96 -11.55 8.92
C GLY A 141 -6.91 -11.31 10.02
N SER A 142 -7.07 -10.29 10.87
CA SER A 142 -6.14 -10.03 11.99
C SER A 142 -6.58 -10.69 13.30
N ALA A 143 -7.10 -11.92 13.24
CA ALA A 143 -7.39 -12.68 14.44
C ALA A 143 -6.10 -12.91 15.23
N SER A 144 -6.06 -12.28 16.41
CA SER A 144 -5.12 -12.50 17.50
C SER A 144 -4.83 -14.00 17.67
N LEU A 145 -3.59 -14.40 17.38
CA LEU A 145 -2.99 -15.62 17.90
C LEU A 145 -2.25 -15.26 19.19
N ALA A 146 -3.01 -14.90 20.23
CA ALA A 146 -2.54 -14.93 21.60
C ALA A 146 -3.17 -16.14 22.29
N SER A 147 -2.44 -17.26 22.27
CA SER A 147 -2.56 -18.35 23.23
C SER A 147 -1.18 -18.90 23.53
#